data_AF-A0A1J5NL76-F1
#
_entry.id   AF-A0A1J5NL76-F1
#
_cell.length_a   1.000
_cell.length_b   1.000
_cell.length_c   1.000
_cell.angle_alpha   90.00
_cell.angle_beta   90.00
_cell.angle_gamma   90.00
#
_symmetry.space_group_name_H-M   'P 1'
#
loop_
_entity.id
_entity.type
_entity.pdbx_description
1 polymer ?
#
loop_
_entity_poly.entity_id
_entity_poly.type
_entity_poly.pdbx_seq_one_letter_code
_entity_poly.pdbx_strand_id
1 'polypeptide(L)' 'MQRVLQFMGLEPERLQARWVSGSEGPRFAQIITQITEEIRALGPNRKLRDDA' A
#
# COMPACT_ATOMS: atom_id res chain seq x y z
N MET A 1 5.94 3.61 -11.73
CA MET A 1 6.17 3.64 -10.28
C MET A 1 6.70 2.33 -9.70
N GLN A 2 6.12 1.16 -9.98
CA GLN A 2 6.62 -0.12 -9.44
C GLN A 2 8.13 -0.35 -9.63
N ARG A 3 8.66 -0.13 -10.84
CA ARG A 3 10.10 -0.23 -11.13
C ARG A 3 10.97 0.73 -10.31
N VAL A 4 10.45 1.92 -9.99
CA VAL A 4 11.17 2.91 -9.16
C VAL A 4 11.24 2.43 -7.71
N LEU A 5 10.13 1.90 -7.18
CA LEU A 5 10.11 1.33 -5.83
C LEU A 5 11.05 0.13 -5.71
N GLN A 6 11.03 -0.78 -6.68
CA GLN A 6 11.96 -1.90 -6.74
C GLN A 6 13.42 -1.43 -6.84
N PHE A 7 13.73 -0.40 -7.62
CA PHE A 7 15.06 0.18 -7.71
C PHE A 7 15.53 0.78 -6.37
N MET A 8 14.63 1.43 -5.62
CA MET A 8 14.88 1.88 -4.23
C MET A 8 14.91 0.70 -3.23
N GLY A 9 14.60 -0.51 -3.72
CA GLY A 9 14.51 -1.75 -2.98
C GLY A 9 13.34 -1.80 -1.98
N LEU A 10 12.28 -1.05 -2.24
CA LEU A 10 11.01 -1.15 -1.54
C LEU A 10 10.15 -2.23 -2.19
N GLU A 11 9.33 -2.91 -1.40
CA GLU A 11 8.32 -3.83 -1.91
C GLU A 11 7.27 -3.03 -2.71
N PRO A 12 7.14 -3.27 -4.04
CA PRO A 12 6.26 -2.47 -4.90
C PRO A 12 4.78 -2.59 -4.52
N GLU A 13 4.39 -3.67 -3.85
CA GLU A 13 3.04 -3.94 -3.31
C GLU A 13 2.62 -2.91 -2.26
N ARG A 14 3.58 -2.19 -1.66
CA ARG A 14 3.29 -1.09 -0.71
C ARG A 14 2.63 0.12 -1.36
N LEU A 15 2.67 0.23 -2.69
CA LEU A 15 1.96 1.27 -3.44
C LEU A 15 0.83 0.64 -4.26
N GLN A 16 -0.41 0.93 -3.86
CA GLN A 16 -1.60 0.48 -4.57
C GLN A 16 -2.42 1.67 -5.04
N ALA A 17 -2.66 1.73 -6.35
CA ALA A 17 -3.57 2.72 -6.95
C ALA A 17 -4.91 2.05 -7.24
N ARG A 18 -5.99 2.62 -6.68
CA ARG A 18 -7.36 2.15 -6.87
C ARG A 18 -8.26 3.33 -7.19
N TRP A 19 -9.27 3.10 -8.03
CA TRP A 19 -10.28 4.10 -8.39
C TRP A 19 -11.56 3.80 -7.63
N VAL A 20 -12.04 4.78 -6.87
CA VAL A 20 -13.31 4.70 -6.13
C VAL A 20 -14.02 6.03 -6.29
N SER A 21 -15.26 5.99 -6.74
CA SER A 21 -16.11 7.19 -6.89
C SER A 21 -16.80 7.55 -5.58
N GLY A 22 -17.34 8.77 -5.49
CA GLY A 22 -17.96 9.29 -4.25
C GLY A 22 -19.20 8.52 -3.78
N SER A 23 -19.86 7.75 -4.65
CA SER A 23 -21.02 6.93 -4.30
C SER A 23 -20.67 5.51 -3.84
N GLU A 24 -19.39 5.12 -3.89
CA GLU A 24 -18.94 3.74 -3.65
C GLU A 24 -18.43 3.49 -2.23
N GLY A 25 -19.08 4.08 -1.22
CA GLY A 25 -18.68 3.96 0.19
C GLY A 25 -18.42 2.52 0.68
N PRO A 26 -19.33 1.55 0.44
CA PRO A 26 -19.09 0.15 0.81
C PRO A 26 -17.87 -0.47 0.12
N ARG A 27 -17.66 -0.17 -1.16
CA ARG A 27 -16.51 -0.66 -1.94
C ARG A 27 -15.20 -0.03 -1.44
N PHE A 28 -15.22 1.24 -1.08
CA PHE A 28 -14.08 1.91 -0.45
C PHE A 28 -13.64 1.17 0.81
N ALA A 29 -14.59 0.87 1.72
CA ALA A 29 -14.30 0.16 2.96
C ALA A 29 -13.67 -1.23 2.72
N GLN A 30 -14.19 -1.98 1.75
CA GLN A 30 -13.63 -3.28 1.35
C GLN A 30 -12.20 -3.14 0.82
N ILE A 31 -11.97 -2.19 -0.08
CA ILE A 31 -10.64 -1.95 -0.67
C ILE A 31 -9.62 -1.56 0.40
N ILE A 32 -9.98 -0.65 1.32
CA ILE A 32 -9.07 -0.22 2.39
C ILE A 32 -8.78 -1.38 3.35
N THR A 33 -9.77 -2.23 3.64
CA THR A 33 -9.58 -3.43 4.45
C THR A 33 -8.55 -4.36 3.81
N GLN A 34 -8.72 -4.67 2.52
CA GLN A 34 -7.79 -5.52 1.77
C GLN A 34 -6.38 -4.93 1.71
N ILE A 35 -6.24 -3.64 1.38
CA ILE A 35 -4.93 -2.96 1.36
C ILE A 35 -4.26 -3.08 2.74
N THR A 36 -5.01 -2.85 3.81
CA THR A 36 -4.48 -2.91 5.18
C THR A 36 -3.96 -4.30 5.53
N GLU A 37 -4.69 -5.35 5.15
CA GLU A 37 -4.29 -6.74 5.36
C GLU A 37 -3.03 -7.10 4.57
N GLU A 38 -2.97 -6.71 3.30
CA GLU A 38 -1.81 -6.94 2.44
C GLU A 38 -0.56 -6.22 2.97
N ILE A 39 -0.68 -4.95 3.40
CA ILE A 39 0.42 -4.21 4.02
C ILE A 39 0.85 -4.83 5.35
N ARG A 40 -0.10 -5.31 6.16
CA ARG A 40 0.22 -5.99 7.43
C ARG A 40 1.01 -7.28 7.18
N ALA A 41 0.66 -8.04 6.14
CA ALA A 41 1.36 -9.26 5.76
C ALA A 41 2.81 -9.01 5.30
N LEU A 42 3.08 -7.87 4.66
CA LEU A 42 4.44 -7.45 4.28
C LEU A 42 5.30 -7.01 5.49
N GLY A 43 4.68 -6.82 6.66
CA GLY A 43 5.36 -6.36 7.86
C GLY A 43 5.84 -4.91 7.79
N PRO A 44 6.53 -4.44 8.84
CA PRO A 44 6.99 -3.06 8.93
C PRO A 44 8.00 -2.74 7.82
N ASN A 45 7.84 -1.57 7.19
CA ASN A 45 8.88 -1.02 6.32
C ASN A 45 10.12 -0.71 7.16
N ARG A 46 11.30 -1.19 6.74
CA ARG A 46 12.60 -0.98 7.43
C ARG A 46 13.55 -0.04 6.69
N LYS A 47 13.19 0.43 5.49
CA LYS A 47 14.07 1.22 4.62
C LYS A 47 13.89 2.73 4.75
N LEU A 48 12.69 3.17 5.11
CA LEU A 48 12.33 4.58 5.26
C LEU A 48 11.91 4.88 6.71
N ARG A 49 12.36 4.08 7.67
CA ARG A 49 12.12 4.41 9.08
C ARG A 49 13.05 5.53 9.48
N ASP A 50 12.50 6.52 10.18
CA ASP A 50 13.28 7.47 10.96
C ASP A 50 13.75 6.77 12.25
N ASP A 51 14.60 5.76 12.09
CA ASP A 51 15.26 5.12 13.23
C ASP A 51 16.51 5.98 13.57
N ALA A 52 16.24 7.13 14.21
CA ALA A 52 17.21 7.95 14.94
C ALA A 52 17.15 7.61 16.44
#